data_AF-A0A2N3Y015-F1
#
_entry.id   AF-A0A2N3Y015-F1
#
_cell.length_a   1.000
_cell.length_b   1.000
_cell.length_c   1.000
_cell.angle_alpha   90.00
_cell.angle_beta   90.00
_cell.angle_gamma   90.00
#
_symmetry.space_group_name_H-M   'P 1'
#
loop_
_entity.id
_entity.type
_entity.pdbx_description
1 polymer ?
#
loop_
_entity_poly.entity_id
_entity_poly.type
_entity_poly.pdbx_seq_one_letter_code
_entity_poly.pdbx_strand_id
1 'polypeptide(L)'
;MPMRYATMCGLVPPSWEGDHNDLALDAAARYPNRFAVMGRTSLTDTASTDRLARWREQQGMLGVRHRNSLSRAQFPMWVAVV
;
A
#
# COMPACT_ATOMS: atom_id res chain seq x y z
N MET A 1 -20.69 -24.30 0.38
CA MET A 1 -19.41 -23.80 0.94
C MET A 1 -19.75 -22.70 1.95
N PRO A 2 -19.46 -22.83 3.25
CA PRO A 2 -19.82 -21.78 4.20
C PRO A 2 -18.88 -20.58 4.02
N MET A 3 -19.49 -19.41 3.79
CA MET A 3 -18.79 -18.13 3.64
C MET A 3 -18.20 -17.74 5.00
N ARG A 4 -16.86 -17.81 5.13
CA ARG A 4 -16.15 -17.34 6.32
C ARG A 4 -16.23 -15.82 6.33
N TYR A 5 -16.90 -15.23 7.32
CA TYR A 5 -16.88 -13.79 7.52
C TYR A 5 -15.43 -13.32 7.65
N ALA A 6 -15.07 -12.28 6.89
CA ALA A 6 -13.74 -11.70 6.97
C ALA A 6 -13.52 -11.19 8.41
N THR A 7 -12.62 -11.84 9.14
CA THR A 7 -12.26 -11.46 10.51
C THR A 7 -11.39 -10.20 10.55
N MET A 8 -10.86 -9.80 9.38
CA MET A 8 -9.93 -8.71 9.19
C MET A 8 -10.31 -7.88 7.97
N CYS A 9 -10.26 -6.56 8.09
CA CYS A 9 -10.51 -5.60 7.03
C CYS A 9 -9.21 -5.00 6.49
N GLY A 10 -9.09 -4.95 5.16
CA GLY A 10 -8.02 -4.22 4.48
C GLY A 10 -8.35 -2.73 4.39
N LEU A 11 -7.54 -1.90 5.04
CA LEU A 11 -7.58 -0.46 4.88
C LEU A 11 -6.83 -0.07 3.62
N VAL A 12 -7.50 0.68 2.77
CA VAL A 12 -6.96 1.15 1.50
C VAL A 12 -7.04 2.67 1.51
N PRO A 13 -5.93 3.38 1.76
CA PRO A 13 -5.95 4.83 1.84
C PRO A 13 -6.57 5.46 0.57
N PRO A 14 -7.43 6.46 0.73
CA PRO A 14 -8.08 7.12 -0.40
C PRO A 14 -7.07 8.00 -1.12
N SER A 15 -7.34 8.30 -2.38
CA SER A 15 -6.34 8.93 -3.24
C SER A 15 -6.23 10.45 -3.16
N TRP A 16 -7.14 11.10 -2.43
CA TRP A 16 -7.15 12.56 -2.26
C TRP A 16 -6.23 13.03 -1.13
N GLU A 17 -5.84 12.11 -0.25
CA GLU A 17 -4.94 12.34 0.88
C GLU A 17 -3.47 12.09 0.49
N GLY A 18 -3.16 11.95 -0.81
CA GLY A 18 -1.80 11.67 -1.26
C GLY A 18 -1.33 10.24 -0.95
N ASP A 19 -0.07 10.08 -0.60
CA ASP A 19 0.57 8.78 -0.27
C ASP A 19 0.80 8.59 1.23
N HIS A 20 -0.03 9.26 2.03
CA HIS A 20 -0.04 9.16 3.48
C HIS A 20 -0.68 7.83 3.93
N ASN A 21 0.11 7.00 4.61
CA ASN A 21 -0.30 5.68 5.12
C ASN A 21 -0.37 5.63 6.65
N ASP A 22 0.12 6.67 7.32
CA ASP A 22 0.31 6.79 8.77
C ASP A 22 -0.97 6.55 9.56
N LEU A 23 -2.10 7.11 9.13
CA LEU A 23 -3.40 6.90 9.77
C LEU A 23 -3.88 5.43 9.68
N ALA A 24 -3.69 4.80 8.52
CA ALA A 24 -4.06 3.40 8.33
C ALA A 24 -3.12 2.46 9.09
N LEU A 25 -1.81 2.78 9.12
CA LEU A 25 -0.81 2.02 9.87
C LEU A 25 -1.01 2.13 11.37
N ASP A 26 -1.38 3.31 11.88
CA ASP A 26 -1.73 3.51 13.28
C ASP A 26 -2.98 2.69 13.66
N ALA A 27 -3.99 2.64 12.79
CA ALA A 27 -5.15 1.77 13.00
C ALA A 27 -4.77 0.28 13.02
N ALA A 28 -3.87 -0.16 12.13
CA ALA A 28 -3.38 -1.53 12.09
C ALA A 28 -2.49 -1.87 13.30
N ALA A 29 -1.71 -0.92 13.80
CA ALA A 29 -0.92 -1.08 15.02
C ALA A 29 -1.82 -1.20 16.27
N ARG A 30 -2.91 -0.42 16.33
CA ARG A 30 -3.87 -0.45 17.45
C ARG A 30 -4.75 -1.70 17.44
N TYR A 31 -5.09 -2.23 16.27
CA TYR A 31 -5.95 -3.41 16.14
C TYR A 31 -5.39 -4.44 15.15
N PRO A 32 -4.26 -5.10 15.48
CA PRO A 32 -3.52 -5.95 14.55
C PRO A 32 -4.29 -7.20 14.08
N ASN A 33 -5.29 -7.63 14.85
CA ASN A 33 -6.16 -8.77 14.49
C ASN A 33 -7.39 -8.37 13.68
N ARG A 34 -7.58 -7.07 13.40
CA ARG A 34 -8.77 -6.52 12.73
C ARG A 34 -8.43 -5.72 11.49
N PHE A 35 -7.28 -5.05 11.47
CA PHE A 35 -6.90 -4.17 10.37
C PHE A 35 -5.54 -4.51 9.82
N ALA A 36 -5.44 -4.35 8.52
CA ALA A 36 -4.20 -4.44 7.78
C ALA A 36 -4.25 -3.47 6.60
N VAL A 37 -3.11 -3.00 6.10
CA VAL A 37 -3.03 -1.85 5.19
C VAL A 37 -2.50 -2.28 3.83
N MET A 38 -3.18 -1.83 2.77
CA MET A 38 -2.62 -1.77 1.42
C MET A 38 -2.23 -0.33 1.13
N GLY A 39 -0.98 0.03 1.45
CA GLY A 39 -0.48 1.39 1.44
C GLY A 39 -0.38 1.97 0.05
N ARG A 40 -0.35 3.30 -0.05
CA ARG A 40 -0.07 4.03 -1.28
C ARG A 40 1.38 4.48 -1.30
N THR A 41 2.00 4.42 -2.46
CA THR A 41 3.38 4.88 -2.67
C THR A 41 3.48 5.51 -4.06
N SER A 42 4.14 6.66 -4.17
CA SER A 42 4.44 7.26 -5.47
C SER A 42 5.56 6.48 -6.17
N LEU A 43 5.42 6.26 -7.47
CA LEU A 43 6.48 5.67 -8.30
C LEU A 43 7.39 6.73 -8.94
N THR A 44 6.97 7.99 -8.93
CA THR A 44 7.69 9.09 -9.58
C THR A 44 8.55 9.89 -8.61
N ASP A 45 8.34 9.70 -7.31
CA ASP A 45 9.11 10.34 -6.25
C ASP A 45 10.27 9.43 -5.80
N THR A 46 11.49 9.94 -5.85
CA THR A 46 12.70 9.19 -5.48
C THR A 46 12.70 8.84 -3.99
N ALA A 47 12.11 9.69 -3.13
CA ALA A 47 11.98 9.39 -1.70
C ALA A 47 11.00 8.24 -1.41
N SER A 48 10.13 7.92 -2.36
CA SER A 48 9.19 6.81 -2.28
C SER A 48 9.81 5.46 -2.64
N THR A 49 10.96 5.44 -3.33
CA THR A 49 11.73 4.23 -3.63
C THR A 49 12.25 3.55 -2.35
N ASP A 50 12.81 4.33 -1.41
CA ASP A 50 13.29 3.78 -0.13
C ASP A 50 12.13 3.27 0.74
N ARG A 51 11.00 3.99 0.72
CA ARG A 51 9.79 3.56 1.43
C ARG A 51 9.21 2.27 0.85
N LEU A 52 9.27 2.12 -0.47
CA LEU A 52 8.92 0.88 -1.14
C LEU A 52 9.91 -0.22 -0.73
N ALA A 53 11.23 0.00 -0.80
CA ALA A 53 12.20 -1.03 -0.41
C ALA A 53 11.97 -1.58 1.01
N ARG A 54 11.53 -0.71 1.93
CA ARG A 54 11.29 -1.03 3.34
C ARG A 54 9.82 -1.29 3.69
N TRP A 55 8.94 -1.48 2.70
CA TRP A 55 7.48 -1.58 2.95
C TRP A 55 7.13 -2.73 3.91
N ARG A 56 7.87 -3.84 3.85
CA ARG A 56 7.67 -5.04 4.69
C ARG A 56 8.04 -4.82 6.15
N GLU A 57 8.84 -3.79 6.45
CA GLU A 57 9.23 -3.45 7.82
C GLU A 57 8.10 -2.72 8.56
N GLN A 58 7.15 -2.14 7.84
CA GLN A 58 6.02 -1.42 8.41
C GLN A 58 4.99 -2.42 8.96
N GLN A 59 4.86 -2.48 10.29
CA GLN A 59 3.89 -3.34 10.95
C GLN A 59 2.47 -3.02 10.48
N GLY A 60 1.73 -4.05 10.06
CA GLY A 60 0.38 -3.91 9.51
C GLY A 60 0.31 -3.62 8.01
N MET A 61 1.44 -3.39 7.32
CA MET A 61 1.48 -3.23 5.86
C MET A 61 1.49 -4.59 5.15
N LEU A 62 0.44 -4.90 4.38
CA LEU A 62 0.33 -6.14 3.60
C LEU A 62 0.76 -5.99 2.14
N GLY A 63 0.82 -4.76 1.64
CA GLY A 63 1.23 -4.50 0.27
C GLY A 63 1.04 -3.06 -0.13
N VAL A 64 1.35 -2.76 -1.39
CA VAL A 64 1.31 -1.40 -1.94
C VAL A 64 0.35 -1.35 -3.13
N ARG A 65 -0.51 -0.34 -3.14
CA ARG A 65 -1.45 -0.03 -4.21
C ARG A 65 -1.01 1.21 -4.96
N HIS A 66 -0.83 1.07 -6.27
CA HIS A 66 -0.50 2.18 -7.16
C HIS A 66 -1.75 2.67 -7.89
N ARG A 67 -1.89 3.99 -8.03
CA ARG A 67 -2.87 4.56 -8.95
C ARG A 67 -2.31 4.41 -10.36
N ASN A 68 -3.00 3.65 -11.21
CA ASN A 68 -2.67 3.57 -12.63
C ASN A 68 -3.14 4.83 -13.38
N SER A 69 -2.35 5.89 -13.36
CA SER A 69 -2.52 7.06 -14.24
C SER A 69 -1.32 7.26 -15.16
N LEU A 70 -0.51 6.20 -15.33
CA LEU A 70 0.75 6.27 -16.06
C LEU A 70 0.45 6.30 -17.56
N SER A 71 0.75 7.43 -18.21
CA SER A 71 0.97 7.44 -19.65
C SER A 71 2.17 6.55 -19.96
N ARG A 72 2.17 5.91 -21.13
CA ARG A 72 3.18 4.91 -21.57
C ARG A 72 4.64 5.41 -21.53
N ALA A 73 4.87 6.70 -21.28
CA ALA A 73 6.17 7.35 -21.22
C ALA A 73 6.89 7.26 -19.86
N GLN A 74 6.21 6.84 -18.78
CA GLN A 74 6.79 6.85 -17.42
C GLN A 74 7.26 5.47 -16.91
N PHE A 75 7.14 4.41 -17.70
CA PHE A 75 7.79 3.12 -17.38
C PHE A 75 9.19 3.10 -17.96
N PRO A 76 10.25 3.22 -17.16
CA PRO A 76 11.58 2.96 -17.69
C PRO A 76 11.71 1.43 -17.90
N MET A 77 12.22 1.05 -19.07
CA MET A 77 12.16 -0.29 -19.69
C MET A 77 12.73 -1.48 -18.88
N TRP A 78 13.26 -1.24 -17.69
CA TRP A 78 13.87 -2.23 -16.80
C TRP A 78 12.98 -2.70 -15.64
N VAL A 79 11.77 -2.14 -15.46
CA VAL A 79 10.80 -2.67 -14.50
C VAL A 79 9.80 -3.57 -15.23
N ALA A 80 10.24 -4.77 -15.56
CA ALA A 80 9.36 -5.89 -15.86
C ALA A 80 9.41 -6.83 -14.65
N VAL A 81 8.28 -6.99 -13.95
CA VAL A 81 8.10 -8.04 -12.95
C VAL A 81 6.81 -8.78 -13.29
N VAL A 82 6.99 -10.09 -13.47
CA VAL A 82 6.08 -11.25 -13.37
C VAL A 82 4.60 -10.94 -13.09
#